data_AF-A0A511SWH6-F1
#
_entry.id   AF-A0A511SWH6-F1
#
_cell.length_a   1.000
_cell.length_b   1.000
_cell.length_c   1.000
_cell.angle_alpha   90.00
_cell.angle_beta   90.00
_cell.angle_gamma   90.00
#
_symmetry.space_group_name_H-M   'P 1'
#
loop_
_entity.id
_entity.type
_entity.pdbx_description
1 polymer ?
#
loop_
_entity_poly.entity_id
_entity_poly.type
_entity_poly.pdbx_seq_one_letter_code
_entity_poly.pdbx_strand_id
1 'polypeptide(L)'
;MAQLLLAVVLFAAVPYAMSMVPFERIYTDGAYNAPHTEDPLFPVRWRLIALGAWVPVLSMPFAVLAWKRRHAHLELWLLQVSLLLCVCVIGWRNFPYYVLGIYRAYLGEARVADFDPKGLLEPYRSTGYVPDWEMLLLYPVALVAVPLIGYRLFQERKRMSRAFVLGIAMCLATTVFAFLSTPGFSDWLVD
;
A
#
# COMPACT_ATOMS: atom_id res chain seq x y z
N MET A 1 18.39 -3.40 -7.01
CA MET A 1 18.21 -4.75 -6.42
C MET A 1 17.59 -4.69 -5.03
N ALA A 2 18.13 -3.91 -4.08
CA ALA A 2 17.53 -3.80 -2.74
C ALA A 2 16.04 -3.39 -2.72
N GLN A 3 15.63 -2.35 -3.45
CA GLN A 3 14.21 -1.95 -3.53
C GLN A 3 13.30 -3.07 -4.10
N LEU A 4 13.79 -3.84 -5.07
CA LEU A 4 13.06 -4.98 -5.61
C LEU A 4 12.88 -6.08 -4.56
N LEU A 5 13.92 -6.37 -3.77
CA LEU A 5 13.84 -7.34 -2.67
C LEU A 5 12.86 -6.89 -1.59
N LEU A 6 12.90 -5.61 -1.22
CA LEU A 6 11.93 -5.02 -0.29
C LEU A 6 10.49 -5.16 -0.81
N ALA A 7 10.27 -4.88 -2.10
CA ALA A 7 8.98 -5.09 -2.74
C ALA A 7 8.55 -6.57 -2.68
N VAL A 8 9.44 -7.51 -3.03
CA VAL A 8 9.16 -8.95 -2.99
C VAL A 8 8.77 -9.41 -1.59
N VAL A 9 9.48 -8.95 -0.55
CA VAL A 9 9.13 -9.27 0.85
C VAL A 9 7.73 -8.76 1.19
N LEU A 10 7.40 -7.52 0.82
CA LEU A 10 6.08 -6.95 1.07
C LEU A 10 4.98 -7.73 0.33
N PHE A 11 5.20 -8.08 -0.95
CA PHE A 11 4.27 -8.88 -1.74
C PHE A 11 4.05 -10.28 -1.19
N ALA A 12 5.13 -10.95 -0.74
CA ALA A 12 5.05 -12.27 -0.13
C ALA A 12 4.26 -12.26 1.18
N ALA A 13 4.21 -11.13 1.88
CA ALA A 13 3.45 -10.98 3.12
C ALA A 13 1.94 -10.78 2.88
N VAL A 14 1.51 -10.40 1.66
CA VAL A 14 0.08 -10.15 1.36
C VAL A 14 -0.77 -11.42 1.49
N PRO A 15 -0.45 -12.57 0.88
CA PRO A 15 -1.26 -13.79 1.03
C PRO A 15 -1.36 -14.25 2.49
N TYR A 16 -0.27 -14.10 3.24
CA TYR A 16 -0.25 -14.41 4.67
C TYR A 16 -1.18 -13.48 5.46
N ALA A 17 -1.10 -12.16 5.24
CA ALA A 17 -2.02 -11.20 5.86
C ALA A 17 -3.48 -11.49 5.50
N MET A 18 -3.77 -11.77 4.23
CA MET A 18 -5.12 -12.12 3.76
C MET A 18 -5.65 -13.44 4.34
N SER A 19 -4.80 -14.31 4.88
CA SER A 19 -5.25 -15.54 5.56
C SER A 19 -5.74 -15.31 6.98
N MET A 20 -5.48 -14.13 7.57
CA MET A 20 -5.89 -13.81 8.93
C MET A 20 -7.40 -13.66 9.03
N VAL A 21 -7.97 -14.11 10.15
CA VAL A 21 -9.38 -13.90 10.48
C VAL A 21 -9.53 -12.49 11.05
N PRO A 22 -10.58 -11.73 10.72
CA PRO A 22 -10.79 -10.41 11.32
C PRO A 22 -10.97 -10.45 12.84
N PHE A 23 -10.61 -9.37 13.53
CA PHE A 23 -10.92 -9.24 14.95
C PHE A 23 -12.38 -8.84 15.15
N GLU A 24 -13.20 -9.77 15.64
CA GLU A 24 -14.67 -9.65 15.67
C GLU A 24 -15.20 -8.48 16.51
N ARG A 25 -14.48 -8.08 17.56
CA ARG A 25 -14.88 -6.95 18.41
C ARG A 25 -14.91 -5.60 17.67
N ILE A 26 -14.17 -5.45 16.58
CA ILE A 26 -14.20 -4.24 15.74
C ILE A 26 -15.60 -4.03 15.13
N TYR A 27 -16.32 -5.11 14.84
CA TYR A 27 -17.65 -5.06 14.24
C TYR A 27 -18.73 -4.71 15.27
N THR A 28 -18.49 -4.92 16.56
CA THR A 28 -19.45 -4.64 17.64
C THR A 28 -19.20 -3.29 18.29
N ASP A 29 -17.93 -2.96 18.55
CA ASP A 29 -17.55 -1.78 19.33
C ASP A 29 -17.12 -0.59 18.44
N GLY A 30 -16.93 -0.86 17.14
CA GLY A 30 -16.34 0.05 16.18
C GLY A 30 -14.81 0.07 16.25
N ALA A 31 -14.17 0.46 15.15
CA ALA A 31 -12.70 0.46 15.03
C ALA A 31 -12.00 1.30 16.12
N TYR A 32 -12.65 2.36 16.60
CA TYR A 32 -12.08 3.27 17.59
C TYR A 32 -12.18 2.78 19.04
N ASN A 33 -13.23 2.03 19.38
CA ASN A 33 -13.47 1.62 20.76
C ASN A 33 -13.15 0.15 21.03
N ALA A 34 -12.86 -0.63 19.99
CA ALA A 34 -12.49 -2.03 20.14
C ALA A 34 -11.21 -2.16 21.00
N PRO A 35 -11.18 -3.04 22.01
CA PRO A 35 -9.99 -3.26 22.81
C PRO A 35 -9.03 -4.16 22.06
N HIS A 36 -8.27 -3.57 21.14
CA HIS A 36 -7.29 -4.25 20.30
C HIS A 36 -6.23 -5.03 21.09
N THR A 37 -5.99 -4.67 22.35
CA THR A 37 -5.12 -5.42 23.26
C THR A 37 -5.65 -6.81 23.62
N GLU A 38 -6.95 -7.06 23.42
CA GLU A 38 -7.59 -8.37 23.59
C GLU A 38 -7.51 -9.23 22.32
N ASP A 39 -7.03 -8.69 21.18
CA ASP A 39 -6.85 -9.49 19.96
C ASP A 39 -5.69 -10.48 20.15
N PRO A 40 -5.94 -11.80 20.13
CA PRO A 40 -4.88 -12.80 20.29
C PRO A 40 -3.83 -12.76 19.18
N LEU A 41 -4.16 -12.21 18.00
CA LEU A 41 -3.24 -12.06 16.88
C LEU A 41 -2.54 -10.69 16.85
N PHE A 42 -2.81 -9.82 17.82
CA PHE A 42 -2.30 -8.46 17.87
C PHE A 42 -0.78 -8.35 17.65
N PRO A 43 0.09 -9.16 18.28
CA PRO A 43 1.54 -9.06 18.09
C PRO A 43 1.99 -9.33 16.65
N VAL A 44 1.30 -10.25 15.96
CA VAL A 44 1.61 -10.59 14.57
C VAL A 44 1.10 -9.51 13.63
N ARG A 45 -0.15 -9.06 13.85
CA ARG A 45 -0.74 -7.96 13.06
C ARG A 45 0.09 -6.69 13.15
N TRP A 46 0.55 -6.34 14.35
CA TRP A 46 1.42 -5.19 14.56
C TRP A 46 2.70 -5.25 13.74
N ARG A 47 3.42 -6.38 13.79
CA ARG A 47 4.68 -6.55 13.03
C ARG A 47 4.47 -6.43 11.53
N LEU A 48 3.34 -6.96 11.04
CA LEU A 48 2.95 -6.87 9.65
C LEU A 48 2.65 -5.41 9.28
N ILE A 49 1.80 -4.72 10.03
CA ILE A 49 1.49 -3.30 9.77
C ILE A 49 2.77 -2.45 9.79
N ALA A 50 3.66 -2.67 10.76
CA ALA A 50 4.97 -2.03 10.80
C ALA A 50 5.80 -2.33 9.55
N LEU A 51 5.82 -3.58 9.05
CA LEU A 51 6.49 -3.92 7.79
C LEU A 51 5.88 -3.14 6.61
N GLY A 52 4.55 -3.10 6.51
CA GLY A 52 3.83 -2.30 5.51
C GLY A 52 4.12 -0.80 5.58
N ALA A 53 4.35 -0.27 6.79
CA ALA A 53 4.74 1.11 7.03
C ALA A 53 6.20 1.41 6.67
N TRP A 54 7.14 0.55 7.07
CA TRP A 54 8.57 0.82 6.92
C TRP A 54 9.12 0.53 5.53
N VAL A 55 8.63 -0.51 4.84
CA VAL A 55 9.15 -0.89 3.51
C VAL A 55 9.08 0.26 2.48
N PRO A 56 7.98 1.03 2.38
CA PRO A 56 7.92 2.17 1.46
C PRO A 56 8.89 3.31 1.84
N VAL A 57 9.02 3.62 3.13
CA VAL A 57 10.01 4.61 3.63
C VAL A 57 11.42 4.21 3.21
N LEU A 58 11.78 2.94 3.44
CA LEU A 58 13.09 2.39 3.07
C LEU A 58 13.30 2.33 1.55
N SER A 59 12.21 2.39 0.76
CA SER A 59 12.26 2.39 -0.70
C SER A 59 12.53 3.77 -1.30
N MET A 60 12.22 4.87 -0.59
CA MET A 60 12.35 6.24 -1.09
C MET A 60 13.77 6.62 -1.55
N PRO A 61 14.85 6.32 -0.81
CA PRO A 61 16.21 6.71 -1.21
C PRO A 61 16.60 6.16 -2.58
N PHE A 62 16.15 4.95 -2.92
CA PHE A 62 16.44 4.32 -4.21
C PHE A 62 15.77 5.05 -5.38
N ALA A 63 14.52 5.49 -5.21
CA ALA A 63 13.83 6.30 -6.22
C ALA A 63 14.49 7.68 -6.40
N VAL A 64 14.93 8.32 -5.31
CA VAL A 64 15.66 9.61 -5.36
C VAL A 64 16.99 9.46 -6.10
N LEU A 65 17.75 8.40 -5.80
CA LEU A 65 19.00 8.11 -6.51
C LEU A 65 18.75 7.83 -8.00
N ALA A 66 17.69 7.12 -8.34
CA ALA A 66 17.31 6.85 -9.72
C ALA A 66 16.89 8.12 -10.47
N TRP A 67 16.14 9.02 -9.81
CA TRP A 67 15.76 10.33 -10.37
C TRP A 67 16.96 11.19 -10.73
N LYS A 68 17.98 11.26 -9.85
CA LYS A 68 19.23 11.98 -10.14
C LYS A 68 19.95 11.46 -11.40
N ARG A 69 19.73 10.20 -11.76
CA ARG A 69 20.35 9.53 -12.92
C ARG A 69 19.40 9.32 -14.10
N ARG A 70 18.20 9.92 -14.07
CA ARG A 70 17.12 9.70 -15.06
C ARG A 70 17.52 9.95 -16.51
N HIS A 71 18.47 10.86 -16.76
CA HIS A 71 18.92 11.20 -18.11
C HIS A 71 19.81 10.13 -18.73
N ALA A 72 20.58 9.40 -17.91
CA ALA A 72 21.44 8.32 -18.37
C ALA A 72 20.69 6.97 -18.43
N HIS A 73 19.75 6.74 -17.50
CA HIS A 73 19.05 5.47 -17.38
C HIS A 73 17.55 5.66 -17.12
N LEU A 74 16.83 6.09 -18.16
CA LEU A 74 15.39 6.38 -18.07
C LEU A 74 14.57 5.15 -17.63
N GLU A 75 14.88 3.97 -18.18
CA GLU A 75 14.18 2.72 -17.87
C GLU A 75 14.31 2.31 -16.40
N LEU A 76 15.52 2.43 -15.83
CA LEU A 76 15.77 2.16 -14.42
C LEU A 76 15.02 3.14 -13.53
N TRP A 77 15.03 4.43 -13.90
CA TRP A 77 14.28 5.44 -13.18
C TRP A 77 12.78 5.16 -13.14
N LEU A 78 12.15 4.93 -14.31
CA LEU A 78 10.73 4.62 -14.38
C LEU A 78 10.38 3.38 -13.57
N LEU A 79 11.22 2.34 -13.62
CA LEU A 79 11.01 1.14 -12.81
C LEU A 79 11.10 1.43 -11.30
N GLN A 80 12.12 2.16 -10.83
CA GLN A 80 12.24 2.46 -9.39
C GLN A 80 11.08 3.32 -8.87
N VAL A 81 10.62 4.30 -9.65
CA VAL A 81 9.47 5.13 -9.26
C VAL A 81 8.18 4.31 -9.27
N SER A 82 8.00 3.43 -10.26
CA SER A 82 6.81 2.55 -10.32
C SER A 82 6.80 1.55 -9.16
N LEU A 83 7.96 0.99 -8.82
CA LEU A 83 8.11 0.11 -7.66
C LEU A 83 7.81 0.86 -6.37
N LEU A 84 8.34 2.08 -6.20
CA LEU A 84 8.09 2.90 -5.01
C LEU A 84 6.59 3.15 -4.84
N LEU A 85 5.93 3.61 -5.92
CA LEU A 85 4.50 3.87 -5.91
C LEU A 85 3.71 2.61 -5.53
N CYS A 86 4.05 1.48 -6.14
CA CYS A 86 3.41 0.19 -5.86
C CYS A 86 3.57 -0.24 -4.39
N VAL A 87 4.78 -0.17 -3.83
CA VAL A 87 5.00 -0.55 -2.42
C VAL A 87 4.33 0.44 -1.46
N CYS A 88 4.30 1.74 -1.75
CA CYS A 88 3.57 2.71 -0.94
C CYS A 88 2.09 2.34 -0.84
N VAL A 89 1.48 1.96 -1.97
CA VAL A 89 0.05 1.66 -2.04
C VAL A 89 -0.28 0.34 -1.35
N ILE A 90 0.54 -0.69 -1.56
CA ILE A 90 0.34 -1.97 -0.87
C ILE A 90 0.63 -1.84 0.63
N GLY A 91 1.69 -1.13 1.00
CA GLY A 91 2.16 -0.98 2.37
C GLY A 91 1.33 -0.02 3.19
N TRP A 92 1.40 1.28 2.90
CA TRP A 92 0.76 2.30 3.74
C TRP A 92 -0.75 2.23 3.70
N ARG A 93 -1.32 2.03 2.51
CA ARG A 93 -2.77 2.05 2.36
C ARG A 93 -3.40 0.70 2.66
N ASN A 94 -2.96 -0.36 1.97
CA ASN A 94 -3.73 -1.60 1.98
C ASN A 94 -3.34 -2.57 3.09
N PHE A 95 -2.11 -2.50 3.59
CA PHE A 95 -1.62 -3.47 4.56
C PHE A 95 -2.41 -3.50 5.87
N PRO A 96 -2.84 -2.37 6.45
CA PRO A 96 -3.74 -2.38 7.61
C PRO A 96 -5.04 -3.18 7.32
N TYR A 97 -5.66 -2.97 6.16
CA TYR A 97 -6.87 -3.68 5.76
C TYR A 97 -6.65 -5.18 5.51
N TYR A 98 -5.53 -5.54 4.86
CA TYR A 98 -5.19 -6.95 4.63
C TYR A 98 -4.95 -7.67 5.96
N VAL A 99 -4.19 -7.05 6.85
CA VAL A 99 -3.83 -7.63 8.15
C VAL A 99 -5.02 -7.76 9.07
N LEU A 100 -5.98 -6.83 9.03
CA LEU A 100 -7.20 -6.89 9.83
C LEU A 100 -8.29 -7.75 9.19
N GLY A 101 -8.01 -8.39 8.05
CA GLY A 101 -8.93 -9.31 7.38
C GLY A 101 -10.16 -8.64 6.77
N ILE A 102 -10.21 -7.31 6.73
CA ILE A 102 -11.37 -6.52 6.27
C ILE A 102 -11.70 -6.84 4.82
N TYR A 103 -10.69 -7.08 3.99
CA TYR A 103 -10.86 -7.56 2.63
C TYR A 103 -11.70 -8.85 2.54
N ARG A 104 -11.56 -9.77 3.51
CA ARG A 104 -12.37 -11.00 3.56
C ARG A 104 -13.79 -10.71 4.03
N ALA A 105 -13.92 -9.83 5.01
CA ALA A 105 -15.21 -9.42 5.55
C ALA A 105 -16.07 -8.69 4.51
N TYR A 106 -15.43 -7.89 3.65
CA TYR A 106 -16.06 -7.23 2.51
C TYR A 106 -16.64 -8.22 1.50
N LEU A 107 -15.94 -9.33 1.24
CA LEU A 107 -16.44 -10.41 0.37
C LEU A 107 -17.57 -11.23 1.01
N GLY A 108 -17.85 -11.04 2.30
CA GLY A 108 -18.75 -11.88 3.10
C GLY A 108 -19.76 -11.14 3.97
N GLU A 109 -20.24 -9.95 3.57
CA GLU A 109 -21.37 -9.22 4.17
C GLU A 109 -21.11 -8.29 5.38
N ALA A 110 -19.90 -7.78 5.59
CA ALA A 110 -19.67 -6.77 6.64
C ALA A 110 -20.10 -5.34 6.24
N ARG A 111 -20.63 -4.57 7.21
CA ARG A 111 -21.02 -3.16 7.01
C ARG A 111 -19.78 -2.28 6.83
N VAL A 112 -19.61 -1.73 5.63
CA VAL A 112 -18.43 -0.95 5.20
C VAL A 112 -18.17 0.28 6.08
N ALA A 113 -19.22 0.85 6.69
CA ALA A 113 -19.17 2.10 7.45
C ALA A 113 -18.38 2.02 8.77
N ASP A 114 -18.09 0.81 9.29
CA ASP A 114 -17.41 0.65 10.59
C ASP A 114 -15.87 0.62 10.45
N PHE A 115 -15.32 0.64 9.23
CA PHE A 115 -13.90 0.42 8.96
C PHE A 115 -13.16 1.71 8.62
N ASP A 116 -13.06 2.58 9.60
CA ASP A 116 -12.19 3.74 9.50
C ASP A 116 -10.70 3.32 9.60
N PRO A 117 -9.87 3.51 8.55
CA PRO A 117 -8.44 3.20 8.60
C PRO A 117 -7.69 3.88 9.75
N LYS A 118 -8.13 5.05 10.24
CA LYS A 118 -7.58 5.68 11.46
C LYS A 118 -7.89 4.87 12.71
N GLY A 119 -9.14 4.47 12.92
CA GLY A 119 -9.53 3.64 14.06
C GLY A 119 -8.82 2.29 14.04
N LEU A 120 -8.63 1.74 12.84
CA LEU A 120 -7.88 0.50 12.62
C LEU A 120 -6.37 0.64 12.90
N LEU A 121 -5.86 1.87 12.85
CA LEU A 121 -4.49 2.21 13.23
C LEU A 121 -4.39 2.79 14.64
N GLU A 122 -5.51 3.07 15.31
CA GLU A 122 -5.56 3.64 16.65
C GLU A 122 -4.80 2.88 17.73
N PRO A 123 -4.78 1.53 17.78
CA PRO A 123 -3.90 0.81 18.71
C PRO A 123 -2.42 1.20 18.58
N TYR A 124 -2.05 1.85 17.47
CA TYR A 124 -0.69 2.24 17.13
C TYR A 124 -0.43 3.74 17.30
N ARG A 125 -1.45 4.57 17.63
CA ARG A 125 -1.29 5.99 17.99
C ARG A 125 -0.41 6.21 19.22
N SER A 126 -0.36 5.22 20.13
CA SER A 126 0.53 5.24 21.31
C SER A 126 2.02 5.36 20.96
N THR A 127 2.41 5.09 19.70
CA THR A 127 3.76 5.28 19.18
C THR A 127 4.00 6.63 18.49
N GLY A 128 3.04 7.56 18.50
CA GLY A 128 3.19 8.90 17.95
C GLY A 128 3.04 9.02 16.42
N TYR A 129 2.49 7.98 15.77
CA TYR A 129 2.26 7.95 14.33
C TYR A 129 0.91 8.60 13.96
N VAL A 130 0.93 9.59 13.06
CA VAL A 130 -0.28 10.32 12.60
C VAL A 130 -0.35 10.25 11.06
N PRO A 131 -1.08 9.30 10.48
CA PRO A 131 -1.04 9.05 9.03
C PRO A 131 -2.04 9.87 8.20
N ASP A 132 -2.88 10.68 8.85
CA ASP A 132 -4.10 11.22 8.27
C ASP A 132 -3.88 11.92 6.92
N TRP A 133 -2.89 12.80 6.83
CA TRP A 133 -2.61 13.56 5.61
C TRP A 133 -1.72 12.78 4.62
N GLU A 134 -0.82 11.92 5.10
CA GLU A 134 0.11 11.15 4.27
C GLU A 134 -0.62 10.09 3.43
N MET A 135 -1.60 9.43 4.04
CA MET A 135 -2.46 8.44 3.38
C MET A 135 -3.43 9.08 2.38
N LEU A 136 -3.94 10.28 2.70
CA LEU A 136 -4.78 11.06 1.78
C LEU A 136 -4.00 11.55 0.56
N LEU A 137 -2.74 11.97 0.72
CA LEU A 137 -1.88 12.39 -0.40
C LEU A 137 -1.53 11.24 -1.35
N LEU A 138 -1.61 9.99 -0.91
CA LEU A 138 -1.28 8.83 -1.74
C LEU A 138 -2.19 8.70 -2.96
N TYR A 139 -3.45 9.10 -2.83
CA TYR A 139 -4.46 8.98 -3.88
C TYR A 139 -4.25 9.97 -5.03
N PRO A 140 -4.16 11.30 -4.81
CA PRO A 140 -3.85 12.24 -5.90
C PRO A 140 -2.46 11.95 -6.48
N VAL A 141 -1.50 11.53 -5.65
CA VAL A 141 -0.18 11.12 -6.15
C VAL A 141 -0.31 9.92 -7.08
N ALA A 142 -1.07 8.89 -6.73
CA ALA A 142 -1.25 7.73 -7.60
C ALA A 142 -2.09 8.03 -8.85
N LEU A 143 -3.19 8.77 -8.71
CA LEU A 143 -4.04 9.19 -9.82
C LEU A 143 -3.31 10.03 -10.85
N VAL A 144 -2.32 10.83 -10.43
CA VAL A 144 -1.50 11.65 -11.33
C VAL A 144 -0.27 10.87 -11.80
N ALA A 145 0.42 10.17 -10.90
CA ALA A 145 1.66 9.46 -11.22
C ALA A 145 1.42 8.26 -12.14
N VAL A 146 0.36 7.46 -11.93
CA VAL A 146 0.10 6.28 -12.77
C VAL A 146 -0.08 6.67 -14.24
N PRO A 147 -0.94 7.65 -14.60
CA PRO A 147 -1.05 8.12 -15.98
C PRO A 147 0.23 8.76 -16.50
N LEU A 148 0.94 9.57 -15.71
CA LEU A 148 2.18 10.22 -16.16
C LEU A 148 3.28 9.20 -16.48
N ILE A 149 3.49 8.23 -15.59
CA ILE A 149 4.45 7.14 -15.79
C ILE A 149 4.00 6.27 -16.96
N GLY A 150 2.71 5.93 -17.06
CA GLY A 150 2.15 5.16 -18.15
C GLY A 150 2.29 5.84 -19.51
N TYR A 151 2.04 7.14 -19.58
CA TYR A 151 2.24 7.96 -20.78
C TYR A 151 3.72 7.99 -21.19
N ARG A 152 4.62 8.23 -20.23
CA ARG A 152 6.06 8.24 -20.48
C ARG A 152 6.56 6.86 -20.95
N LEU A 153 6.06 5.79 -20.34
CA LEU A 153 6.31 4.42 -20.77
C LEU A 153 5.85 4.21 -22.22
N PHE A 154 4.63 4.62 -22.55
CA PHE A 154 4.09 4.44 -23.91
C PHE A 154 4.92 5.17 -24.97
N GLN A 155 5.37 6.40 -24.69
CA GLN A 155 6.24 7.16 -25.59
C GLN A 155 7.60 6.51 -25.81
N GLU A 156 8.21 6.01 -24.75
CA GLU A 156 9.62 5.60 -24.76
C GLU A 156 9.80 4.07 -24.84
N ARG A 157 8.72 3.27 -24.85
CA ARG A 157 8.75 1.79 -24.87
C ARG A 157 9.59 1.18 -25.97
N LYS A 158 9.73 1.85 -27.13
CA LYS A 158 10.53 1.37 -28.26
C LYS A 158 12.04 1.46 -27.99
N ARG A 159 12.46 2.29 -27.03
CA ARG A 159 13.86 2.52 -26.64
C ARG A 159 14.27 1.71 -25.40
N MET A 160 13.36 0.93 -24.83
CA MET A 160 13.56 0.17 -23.60
C MET A 160 13.55 -1.33 -23.89
N SER A 161 14.18 -2.10 -23.01
CA SER A 161 14.05 -3.56 -23.06
C SER A 161 12.61 -3.99 -22.75
N ARG A 162 12.17 -5.11 -23.35
CA ARG A 162 10.84 -5.68 -23.08
C ARG A 162 10.64 -5.99 -21.60
N ALA A 163 11.70 -6.43 -20.92
CA ALA A 163 11.66 -6.74 -19.50
C ALA A 163 11.34 -5.51 -18.64
N PHE A 164 11.93 -4.35 -18.93
CA PHE A 164 11.60 -3.11 -18.23
C PHE A 164 10.17 -2.66 -18.49
N VAL A 165 9.72 -2.73 -19.75
CA VAL A 165 8.35 -2.35 -20.11
C VAL A 165 7.33 -3.20 -19.34
N LEU A 166 7.52 -4.52 -19.31
CA LEU A 166 6.64 -5.42 -18.57
C LEU A 166 6.70 -5.17 -17.06
N GLY A 167 7.90 -4.99 -16.49
CA GLY A 167 8.06 -4.71 -15.06
C GLY A 167 7.35 -3.42 -14.62
N ILE A 168 7.51 -2.34 -15.39
CA ILE A 168 6.83 -1.07 -15.14
C ILE A 168 5.31 -1.25 -15.26
N ALA A 169 4.84 -1.85 -16.35
CA ALA A 169 3.42 -2.07 -16.60
C ALA A 169 2.76 -2.91 -15.49
N MET A 170 3.43 -3.98 -15.03
CA MET A 170 2.96 -4.78 -13.90
C MET A 170 2.88 -3.96 -12.62
N CYS A 171 3.89 -3.14 -12.30
CA CYS A 171 3.84 -2.27 -11.12
C CYS A 171 2.64 -1.30 -11.17
N LEU A 172 2.40 -0.68 -12.32
CA LEU A 172 1.28 0.23 -12.52
C LEU A 172 -0.06 -0.50 -12.42
N ALA A 173 -0.21 -1.65 -13.06
CA ALA A 173 -1.43 -2.46 -13.01
C ALA A 173 -1.73 -2.92 -11.58
N THR A 174 -0.71 -3.40 -10.86
CA THR A 174 -0.86 -3.80 -9.45
C THR A 174 -1.21 -2.61 -8.57
N THR A 175 -0.62 -1.44 -8.81
CA THR A 175 -0.98 -0.21 -8.10
C THR A 175 -2.46 0.10 -8.28
N VAL A 176 -2.96 0.08 -9.52
CA VAL A 176 -4.38 0.32 -9.83
C VAL A 176 -5.28 -0.73 -9.20
N PHE A 177 -4.93 -2.02 -9.30
CA PHE A 177 -5.73 -3.11 -8.70
C PHE A 177 -5.76 -3.02 -7.17
N ALA A 178 -4.61 -2.73 -6.55
CA ALA A 178 -4.52 -2.46 -5.13
C ALA A 178 -5.40 -1.26 -4.75
N PHE A 179 -5.46 -0.21 -5.58
CA PHE A 179 -6.41 0.90 -5.42
C PHE A 179 -7.86 0.47 -5.46
N LEU A 180 -8.29 -0.12 -6.56
CA LEU A 180 -9.69 -0.46 -6.79
C LEU A 180 -10.24 -1.51 -5.82
N SER A 181 -9.36 -2.32 -5.22
CA SER A 181 -9.78 -3.39 -4.32
C SER A 181 -9.96 -2.94 -2.85
N THR A 182 -9.49 -1.76 -2.45
CA THR A 182 -9.53 -1.37 -1.01
C THR A 182 -10.89 -0.81 -0.61
N PRO A 183 -11.55 -1.37 0.42
CA PRO A 183 -12.86 -0.92 0.88
C PRO A 183 -12.80 0.47 1.53
N GLY A 184 -13.83 1.30 1.29
CA GLY A 184 -14.13 2.54 2.04
C GLY A 184 -13.11 3.68 1.96
N PHE A 185 -11.92 3.43 1.41
CA PHE A 185 -10.84 4.42 1.37
C PHE A 185 -11.13 5.60 0.42
N SER A 186 -12.01 5.40 -0.57
CA SER A 186 -12.46 6.48 -1.46
C SER A 186 -13.43 7.44 -0.78
N ASP A 187 -14.25 6.96 0.15
CA ASP A 187 -15.28 7.77 0.81
C ASP A 187 -14.60 8.83 1.70
N TRP A 188 -13.47 8.46 2.27
CA TRP A 188 -12.53 9.30 3.01
C TRP A 188 -11.88 10.46 2.24
N LEU A 189 -11.87 10.44 0.90
CA LEU A 189 -11.40 11.60 0.10
C LEU A 189 -12.47 12.68 -0.02
N VAL A 190 -13.72 12.31 0.23
CA VAL A 190 -14.90 13.16 0.06
C VAL A 190 -15.36 13.74 1.40
N ASP A 191 -15.03 13.07 2.51
CA ASP A 191 -15.13 13.57 3.90
C ASP A 191 -14.03 14.59 4.25
#